data_AF-A0A0G1QF84-F1
#
_entry.id   AF-A0A0G1QF84-F1
#
_cell.length_a   1.000
_cell.length_b   1.000
_cell.length_c   1.000
_cell.angle_alpha   90.00
_cell.angle_beta   90.00
_cell.angle_gamma   90.00
#
_symmetry.space_group_name_H-M   'P 1'
#
loop_
_entity.id
_entity.type
_entity.pdbx_description
1 polymer ?
#
loop_
_entity_poly.entity_id
_entity_poly.type
_entity_poly.pdbx_seq_one_letter_code
_entity_poly.pdbx_strand_id
1 'polypeptide(L)'
;MIETGSEKEVKVATAAVRNWEGNLMTAQENLSFIDPEDIEEEHINEAKIFLHYETHDFFLTENQLLKNIDTIKSIPTILIHGRYDLLCPAEQIWALAKKLQHAETIILPTSNHRLTADGEIARKLAYNFFLSKHT
;
A
#
# COMPACT_ATOMS: atom_id res chain seq x y z
N MET A 1 -17.77 -16.28 -3.91
CA MET A 1 -18.73 -15.36 -3.27
C MET A 1 -18.89 -14.08 -4.09
N ILE A 2 -17.85 -13.28 -4.33
CA ILE A 2 -17.94 -12.06 -5.17
C ILE A 2 -18.22 -12.33 -6.67
N GLU A 3 -17.75 -13.46 -7.20
CA GLU A 3 -17.94 -13.77 -8.63
C GLU A 3 -19.24 -14.50 -8.96
N THR A 4 -19.79 -15.25 -8.00
CA THR A 4 -20.84 -16.25 -8.25
C THR A 4 -22.01 -16.19 -7.25
N GLY A 5 -21.96 -15.28 -6.28
CA GLY A 5 -23.00 -15.12 -5.28
C GLY A 5 -24.22 -14.34 -5.78
N SER A 6 -25.29 -14.37 -5.01
CA SER A 6 -26.42 -13.45 -5.18
C SER A 6 -25.99 -11.99 -5.01
N GLU A 7 -26.78 -11.04 -5.53
CA GLU A 7 -26.48 -9.61 -5.41
C GLU A 7 -26.18 -9.19 -3.96
N LYS A 8 -27.00 -9.67 -3.01
CA LYS A 8 -26.80 -9.41 -1.58
C LYS A 8 -25.46 -9.95 -1.07
N GLU A 9 -25.09 -11.17 -1.45
CA GLU A 9 -23.82 -11.78 -1.03
C GLU A 9 -22.61 -11.05 -1.62
N VAL A 10 -22.70 -10.63 -2.89
CA VAL A 10 -21.65 -9.84 -3.53
C VAL A 10 -21.48 -8.51 -2.82
N LYS A 11 -22.57 -7.79 -2.52
CA LYS A 11 -22.52 -6.52 -1.79
C LYS A 11 -21.91 -6.67 -0.40
N VAL A 12 -22.32 -7.68 0.36
CA VAL A 12 -21.76 -7.98 1.69
C VAL A 12 -20.25 -8.24 1.61
N ALA A 13 -19.82 -9.07 0.66
CA ALA A 13 -18.41 -9.40 0.50
C ALA A 13 -17.59 -8.18 0.06
N THR A 14 -18.10 -7.37 -0.86
CA THR A 14 -17.44 -6.13 -1.31
C THR A 14 -17.29 -5.14 -0.16
N ALA A 15 -18.36 -4.92 0.63
CA ALA A 15 -18.29 -4.07 1.81
C ALA A 15 -17.24 -4.56 2.81
N ALA A 16 -17.16 -5.89 3.04
CA ALA A 16 -16.17 -6.47 3.93
C ALA A 16 -14.73 -6.21 3.45
N VAL A 17 -14.43 -6.43 2.16
CA VAL A 17 -13.10 -6.15 1.57
C VAL A 17 -12.73 -4.68 1.74
N ARG A 18 -13.64 -3.77 1.37
CA ARG A 18 -13.39 -2.32 1.47
C ARG A 18 -13.22 -1.84 2.91
N ASN A 19 -14.00 -2.38 3.84
CA ASN A 19 -13.88 -2.04 5.25
C ASN A 19 -12.55 -2.56 5.82
N TRP A 20 -12.12 -3.76 5.42
CA TRP A 20 -10.82 -4.29 5.83
C TRP A 20 -9.68 -3.42 5.30
N GLU A 21 -9.63 -3.18 3.99
CA GLU A 21 -8.58 -2.39 3.36
C GLU A 21 -8.60 -0.94 3.87
N GLY A 22 -9.75 -0.27 3.81
CA GLY A 22 -9.90 1.14 4.19
C GLY A 22 -9.49 1.43 5.64
N ASN A 23 -9.76 0.50 6.56
CA ASN A 23 -9.39 0.67 7.97
C ASN A 23 -7.90 0.37 8.23
N LEU A 24 -7.24 -0.44 7.39
CA LEU A 24 -5.78 -0.63 7.44
C LEU A 24 -5.02 0.53 6.80
N MET A 25 -5.68 1.32 5.96
CA MET A 25 -5.10 2.49 5.29
C MET A 25 -4.97 3.72 6.20
N THR A 26 -5.59 3.76 7.39
CA THR A 26 -5.64 4.94 8.26
C THR A 26 -5.11 4.64 9.66
N ALA A 27 -4.92 5.69 10.47
CA ALA A 27 -4.63 5.52 11.88
C ALA A 27 -5.87 4.92 12.57
N GLN A 28 -5.66 3.92 13.42
CA GLN A 28 -6.67 3.04 14.03
C GLN A 28 -7.83 3.76 14.76
N GLU A 29 -7.74 5.06 14.99
CA GLU A 29 -8.73 5.85 15.74
C GLU A 29 -9.96 6.23 14.91
N ASN A 30 -9.89 6.17 13.57
CA ASN A 30 -10.99 6.57 12.68
C ASN A 30 -11.50 5.40 11.83
N LEU A 31 -12.05 4.39 12.50
CA LEU A 31 -12.69 3.27 11.81
C LEU A 31 -13.96 3.74 11.08
N SER A 32 -14.12 3.30 9.84
CA SER A 32 -15.32 3.51 9.04
C SER A 32 -15.83 2.19 8.52
N PHE A 33 -17.16 2.06 8.44
CA PHE A 33 -17.83 0.88 7.94
C PHE A 33 -18.86 1.30 6.90
N ILE A 34 -18.67 0.79 5.68
CA ILE A 34 -19.62 0.89 4.58
C ILE A 34 -20.70 -0.16 4.81
N ASP A 35 -21.96 0.25 4.76
CA ASP A 35 -23.10 -0.67 4.75
C ASP A 35 -23.14 -1.41 3.40
N PRO A 36 -23.34 -2.73 3.36
CA PRO A 36 -23.58 -3.46 2.12
C PRO A 36 -24.66 -2.84 1.22
N GLU A 37 -25.66 -2.15 1.78
CA GLU A 37 -26.69 -1.47 1.01
C GLU A 37 -26.14 -0.28 0.18
N ASP A 38 -25.06 0.34 0.64
CA ASP A 38 -24.38 1.47 -0.03
C ASP A 38 -23.35 1.02 -1.09
N ILE A 39 -23.29 -0.28 -1.40
CA ILE A 39 -22.37 -0.83 -2.39
C ILE A 39 -22.93 -0.67 -3.81
N GLU A 40 -22.28 0.22 -4.55
CA GLU A 40 -22.49 0.44 -5.97
C GLU A 40 -21.67 -0.52 -6.86
N GLU A 41 -22.00 -0.58 -8.14
CA GLU A 41 -21.34 -1.46 -9.13
C GLU A 41 -19.84 -1.18 -9.27
N GLU A 42 -19.42 0.09 -9.21
CA GLU A 42 -18.01 0.50 -9.24
C GLU A 42 -17.20 -0.18 -8.12
N HIS A 43 -17.75 -0.18 -6.90
CA HIS A 43 -17.12 -0.80 -5.74
C HIS A 43 -16.93 -2.31 -5.94
N ILE A 44 -17.90 -2.98 -6.57
CA ILE A 44 -17.83 -4.41 -6.88
C ILE A 44 -16.73 -4.67 -7.91
N ASN A 45 -16.60 -3.82 -8.93
CA ASN A 45 -15.58 -3.96 -9.96
C ASN A 45 -14.17 -3.74 -9.39
N GLU A 46 -13.98 -2.75 -8.53
CA GLU A 46 -12.72 -2.53 -7.81
C GLU A 46 -12.33 -3.75 -6.96
N ALA A 47 -13.27 -4.27 -6.16
CA ALA A 47 -13.02 -5.44 -5.33
C ALA A 47 -12.72 -6.70 -6.16
N LYS A 48 -13.36 -6.87 -7.32
CA LYS A 48 -13.04 -7.97 -8.25
C LYS A 48 -11.63 -7.86 -8.79
N ILE A 49 -11.22 -6.67 -9.24
CA ILE A 49 -9.85 -6.44 -9.75
C ILE A 49 -8.83 -6.72 -8.64
N PHE A 50 -9.03 -6.15 -7.46
CA PHE A 50 -8.16 -6.35 -6.31
C PHE A 50 -8.01 -7.84 -5.96
N LEU A 51 -9.13 -8.53 -5.74
CA LEU A 51 -9.11 -9.96 -5.39
C LEU A 51 -8.56 -10.83 -6.50
N HIS A 52 -8.77 -10.47 -7.77
CA HIS A 52 -8.20 -11.21 -8.89
C HIS A 52 -6.67 -11.24 -8.81
N TYR A 53 -6.02 -10.10 -8.60
CA TYR A 53 -4.56 -10.08 -8.45
C TYR A 53 -4.11 -10.72 -7.14
N GLU A 54 -4.79 -10.44 -6.02
CA GLU A 54 -4.43 -10.97 -4.70
C GLU A 54 -4.48 -12.52 -4.69
N THR A 55 -5.54 -13.12 -5.24
CA THR A 55 -5.71 -14.59 -5.27
C THR A 55 -4.75 -15.30 -6.22
N HIS A 56 -4.07 -14.57 -7.11
CA HIS A 56 -3.08 -15.10 -8.04
C HIS A 56 -1.65 -14.69 -7.65
N ASP A 57 -1.42 -14.26 -6.40
CA ASP A 57 -0.11 -13.79 -5.91
C ASP A 57 0.48 -12.68 -6.81
N PHE A 58 -0.38 -11.81 -7.35
CA PHE A 58 -0.06 -10.78 -8.34
C PHE A 58 0.67 -11.32 -9.59
N PHE A 59 0.54 -12.63 -9.87
CA PHE A 59 1.28 -13.35 -10.91
C PHE A 59 2.80 -13.29 -10.73
N LEU A 60 3.26 -13.12 -9.48
CA LEU A 60 4.66 -13.07 -9.10
C LEU A 60 5.05 -14.36 -8.40
N THR A 61 6.27 -14.83 -8.66
CA THR A 61 6.88 -15.84 -7.80
C THR A 61 7.31 -15.21 -6.47
N GLU A 62 7.45 -16.03 -5.43
CA GLU A 62 7.85 -15.56 -4.11
C GLU A 62 9.15 -14.73 -4.18
N ASN A 63 9.10 -13.51 -3.62
CA ASN A 63 10.22 -12.58 -3.57
C ASN A 63 10.80 -12.19 -4.94
N GLN A 64 10.04 -12.35 -6.05
CA GLN A 64 10.53 -12.08 -7.41
C GLN A 64 11.15 -10.69 -7.56
N LEU A 65 10.54 -9.65 -6.97
CA LEU A 65 11.07 -8.27 -7.06
C LEU A 65 12.41 -8.12 -6.35
N LEU A 66 12.56 -8.65 -5.12
CA LEU A 66 13.80 -8.59 -4.35
C LEU A 66 14.92 -9.47 -4.94
N LYS A 67 14.56 -10.53 -5.68
CA LYS A 67 15.49 -11.37 -6.44
C LYS A 67 16.04 -10.66 -7.68
N ASN A 68 15.23 -9.81 -8.31
CA ASN A 68 15.59 -9.08 -9.53
C ASN A 68 16.02 -7.61 -9.31
N ILE A 69 16.21 -7.22 -8.05
CA ILE A 69 16.50 -5.83 -7.66
C ILE A 69 17.81 -5.28 -8.26
N ASP A 70 18.75 -6.17 -8.63
CA ASP A 70 20.05 -5.78 -9.20
C ASP A 70 19.91 -4.92 -10.46
N THR A 71 18.80 -5.09 -11.19
CA THR A 71 18.43 -4.27 -12.36
C THR A 71 18.27 -2.78 -12.06
N ILE A 72 17.90 -2.41 -10.83
CA ILE A 72 17.70 -1.02 -10.39
C ILE A 72 18.63 -0.62 -9.24
N LYS A 73 19.52 -1.50 -8.79
CA LYS A 73 20.30 -1.35 -7.57
C LYS A 73 21.17 -0.09 -7.52
N SER A 74 21.65 0.36 -8.66
CA SER A 74 22.49 1.55 -8.80
C SER A 74 21.70 2.86 -8.96
N ILE A 75 20.37 2.79 -9.16
CA ILE A 75 19.54 3.97 -9.32
C ILE A 75 19.43 4.68 -7.96
N PRO A 76 19.82 5.96 -7.86
CA PRO A 76 19.59 6.75 -6.64
C PRO A 76 18.12 6.68 -6.25
N THR A 77 17.84 6.29 -5.00
CA THR A 77 16.48 6.02 -4.55
C THR A 77 16.26 6.67 -3.19
N ILE A 78 15.09 7.28 -3.00
CA ILE A 78 14.60 7.67 -1.67
C ILE A 78 13.39 6.83 -1.31
N LEU A 79 13.43 6.25 -0.11
CA LEU A 79 12.45 5.34 0.45
C LEU A 79 11.74 6.02 1.62
N ILE A 80 10.43 6.27 1.51
CA ILE A 80 9.66 7.02 2.52
C ILE A 80 8.50 6.13 2.99
N HIS A 81 8.36 5.94 4.30
CA HIS A 81 7.41 4.97 4.84
C HIS A 81 6.84 5.39 6.18
N GLY A 82 5.55 5.13 6.41
CA GLY A 82 4.93 5.30 7.72
C GLY A 82 5.43 4.27 8.73
N ARG A 83 5.66 4.68 9.98
CA ARG A 83 6.05 3.75 11.06
C ARG A 83 4.97 2.73 11.35
N TYR A 84 3.70 3.11 11.21
CA TYR A 84 2.53 2.31 11.59
C TYR A 84 1.75 1.79 10.39
N ASP A 85 2.39 1.61 9.24
CA ASP A 85 1.78 0.95 8.10
C ASP A 85 1.62 -0.55 8.40
N LEU A 86 0.36 -0.98 8.54
CA LEU A 86 0.00 -2.37 8.82
C LEU A 86 -0.29 -3.16 7.54
N LEU A 87 -0.58 -2.47 6.44
CA LEU A 87 -0.85 -3.10 5.15
C LEU A 87 0.47 -3.51 4.47
N CYS A 88 1.47 -2.62 4.56
CA CYS A 88 2.84 -2.86 4.11
C CYS A 88 3.79 -2.72 5.31
N PRO A 89 4.09 -3.79 6.06
CA PRO A 89 4.94 -3.68 7.24
C PRO A 89 6.35 -3.15 6.92
N ALA A 90 6.94 -2.39 7.86
CA ALA A 90 8.24 -1.75 7.69
C ALA A 90 9.42 -2.71 7.39
N GLU A 91 9.24 -4.01 7.61
CA GLU A 91 10.19 -5.04 7.16
C GLU A 91 10.39 -5.00 5.63
N GLN A 92 9.33 -4.75 4.87
CA GLN A 92 9.37 -4.73 3.40
C GLN A 92 10.29 -3.62 2.88
N ILE A 93 10.17 -2.41 3.43
CA ILE A 93 11.04 -1.30 3.03
C ILE A 93 12.48 -1.48 3.53
N TRP A 94 12.66 -2.12 4.69
CA TRP A 94 13.98 -2.47 5.18
C TRP A 94 14.68 -3.49 4.27
N ALA A 95 13.95 -4.49 3.76
CA ALA A 95 14.48 -5.47 2.81
C ALA A 95 14.92 -4.81 1.50
N LEU A 96 14.18 -3.82 1.00
CA LEU A 96 14.57 -3.00 -0.14
C LEU A 96 15.84 -2.18 0.15
N ALA A 97 15.84 -1.44 1.26
CA ALA A 97 16.96 -0.59 1.66
C ALA A 97 18.29 -1.36 1.81
N LYS A 98 18.23 -2.63 2.24
CA LYS A 98 19.40 -3.51 2.35
C LYS A 98 20.02 -3.90 1.01
N LYS A 99 19.23 -3.92 -0.06
CA LYS A 99 19.69 -4.39 -1.37
C LYS A 99 20.04 -3.25 -2.33
N LEU A 100 19.44 -2.08 -2.19
CA LEU A 100 19.73 -0.89 -2.98
C LEU A 100 21.04 -0.24 -2.50
N GLN A 101 21.92 0.14 -3.43
CA GLN A 101 23.25 0.68 -3.09
C GLN A 101 23.20 2.15 -2.62
N HIS A 102 22.24 2.91 -3.16
CA HIS A 102 22.12 4.36 -2.94
C HIS A 102 20.71 4.73 -2.44
N ALA A 103 20.20 3.95 -1.49
CA ALA A 103 18.90 4.22 -0.87
C ALA A 103 19.03 5.10 0.39
N GLU A 104 18.35 6.25 0.38
CA GLU A 104 18.08 7.02 1.59
C GLU A 104 16.71 6.61 2.14
N THR A 105 16.64 6.12 3.37
CA THR A 105 15.36 5.67 3.98
C THR A 105 14.90 6.62 5.08
N ILE A 106 13.66 7.07 4.98
CA ILE A 106 13.00 7.97 5.94
C ILE A 106 11.75 7.26 6.48
N ILE A 107 11.76 7.00 7.78
CA ILE A 107 10.58 6.50 8.48
C ILE A 107 9.85 7.66 9.14
N LEU A 108 8.58 7.84 8.76
CA LEU A 108 7.70 8.89 9.25
C LEU A 108 7.01 8.40 10.55
N PRO A 109 7.38 8.94 11.71
CA PRO A 109 7.01 8.37 13.01
C PRO A 109 5.52 8.45 13.33
N THR A 110 4.81 9.39 12.73
CA THR A 110 3.38 9.66 12.95
C THR A 110 2.49 9.08 11.85
N SER A 111 3.08 8.61 10.73
CA SER A 111 2.34 8.13 9.57
C SER A 111 2.12 6.61 9.58
N ASN A 112 1.09 6.19 8.85
CA ASN A 112 0.75 4.79 8.53
C ASN A 112 0.84 4.59 7.00
N HIS A 113 -0.02 3.76 6.41
CA HIS A 113 -0.10 3.58 4.96
C HIS A 113 -0.50 4.88 4.24
N ARG A 114 -1.48 5.61 4.78
CA ARG A 114 -1.72 7.01 4.39
C ARG A 114 -0.86 7.93 5.24
N LEU A 115 -0.14 8.81 4.56
CA LEU A 115 0.68 9.79 5.25
C LEU A 115 -0.18 10.81 5.97
N THR A 116 0.24 11.15 7.17
CA THR A 116 -0.32 12.28 7.94
C THR A 116 0.09 13.61 7.29
N ALA A 117 -0.52 14.72 7.68
CA ALA A 117 -0.22 16.03 7.10
C ALA A 117 1.26 16.43 7.24
N ASP A 118 1.85 16.16 8.40
CA ASP A 118 3.28 16.31 8.66
C ASP A 118 4.13 15.32 7.85
N GLY A 119 3.65 14.08 7.69
CA GLY A 119 4.25 13.08 6.80
C GLY A 119 4.31 13.52 5.34
N GLU A 120 3.25 14.15 4.82
CA GLU A 120 3.21 14.72 3.47
C GLU A 120 4.18 15.89 3.30
N ILE A 121 4.32 16.74 4.32
CA ILE A 121 5.32 17.82 4.31
C ILE A 121 6.72 17.22 4.30
N ALA A 122 7.00 16.26 5.17
CA ALA A 122 8.28 15.57 5.24
C ALA A 122 8.63 14.89 3.92
N ARG A 123 7.66 14.24 3.26
CA ARG A 123 7.82 13.62 1.94
C ARG A 123 8.24 14.64 0.89
N LYS A 124 7.61 15.82 0.84
CA LYS A 124 7.95 16.89 -0.09
C LYS A 124 9.36 17.45 0.16
N LEU A 125 9.71 17.68 1.43
CA LEU A 125 11.05 18.15 1.80
C LEU A 125 12.13 17.13 1.42
N ALA A 126 11.89 15.86 1.72
CA ALA A 126 12.75 14.74 1.37
C ALA A 126 12.98 14.66 -0.15
N TYR A 127 11.91 14.78 -0.93
CA TYR A 127 12.00 14.79 -2.38
C TYR A 127 12.82 15.98 -2.92
N ASN A 128 12.58 17.20 -2.42
CA ASN A 128 13.34 18.38 -2.83
C ASN A 128 14.83 18.25 -2.49
N PHE A 129 15.14 17.72 -1.31
CA PHE A 129 16.52 17.46 -0.89
C PHE A 129 17.19 16.41 -1.76
N PHE A 130 16.48 15.32 -2.08
CA PHE A 130 16.95 14.29 -3.00
C PHE A 130 17.29 14.89 -4.38
N LEU A 131 16.40 15.70 -4.96
CA LEU A 131 16.66 16.38 -6.23
C LEU A 131 17.91 17.26 -6.15
N SER A 132 18.06 18.06 -5.09
CA SER A 132 19.23 18.95 -4.96
C SER A 132 20.60 18.25 -4.92
N LYS A 133 20.63 16.93 -4.67
CA LYS A 133 21.85 16.11 -4.70
C LYS A 133 22.08 15.39 -6.04
N HIS A 134 21.03 15.25 -6.84
CA HIS A 134 21.01 14.34 -7.99
C HIS A 134 20.58 15.01 -9.32
N THR A 135 20.32 16.32 -9.31
CA THR A 135 20.10 17.18 -10.48
C THR A 135 21.04 18.36 -10.45
#